data_AF-A0A7C1WLD4-F1
#
_entry.id   AF-A0A7C1WLD4-F1
#
_cell.length_a   1.000
_cell.length_b   1.000
_cell.length_c   1.000
_cell.angle_alpha   90.00
_cell.angle_beta   90.00
_cell.angle_gamma   90.00
#
_symmetry.space_group_name_H-M   'P 1'
#
loop_
_entity.id
_entity.type
_entity.pdbx_description
1 polymer ?
#
loop_
_entity_poly.entity_id
_entity_poly.type
_entity_poly.pdbx_seq_one_letter_code
_entity_poly.pdbx_strand_id
1 'polypeptide(L)' 'VAVEVLAGVRVEIRAKTPFPNGRTRLNCTLPGPDGRWRWFGRQFYKPF' A
#
# COMPACT_ATOMS: atom_id res chain seq x y z
N VAL A 1 5.27 0.09 -10.07
CA VAL A 1 4.61 0.91 -9.01
C VAL A 1 5.66 1.85 -8.47
N ALA A 2 5.37 3.14 -8.36
CA ALA A 2 6.27 4.09 -7.69
C ALA A 2 5.83 4.21 -6.22
N VAL A 3 6.80 4.25 -5.31
CA VAL A 3 6.58 4.41 -3.87
C VAL A 3 7.41 5.59 -3.40
N GLU A 4 6.77 6.55 -2.75
CA GLU A 4 7.42 7.74 -2.21
C GLU A 4 6.97 7.98 -0.77
N VAL A 5 7.88 8.43 0.08
CA VAL A 5 7.56 8.84 1.46
C VAL A 5 7.52 10.37 1.52
N LEU A 6 6.32 10.92 1.54
CA LEU A 6 6.07 12.35 1.60
C LEU A 6 6.11 12.85 3.05
N ALA A 7 6.90 13.90 3.29
CA ALA A 7 7.05 14.56 4.59
C ALA A 7 7.37 13.62 5.78
N GLY A 8 7.95 12.44 5.50
CA GLY A 8 8.29 11.44 6.52
C GLY A 8 7.10 10.72 7.18
N VAL A 9 5.86 11.04 6.82
CA VAL A 9 4.66 10.52 7.51
C VAL A 9 3.66 9.85 6.58
N ARG A 10 3.77 10.04 5.27
CA ARG A 10 2.81 9.52 4.27
C ARG A 10 3.53 8.71 3.21
N VAL A 11 3.15 7.44 3.07
CA VAL A 11 3.56 6.60 1.94
C VAL A 11 2.56 6.81 0.81
N GLU A 12 3.02 7.33 -0.33
CA GLU A 12 2.23 7.44 -1.54
C GLU A 12 2.60 6.34 -2.54
N ILE A 13 1.57 5.66 -3.05
CA ILE A 13 1.72 4.58 -4.04
C ILE A 13 0.90 4.97 -5.27
N ARG A 14 1.57 5.11 -6.42
CA ARG A 14 0.92 5.38 -7.71
C ARG A 14 1.00 4.16 -8.62
N ALA A 15 -0.16 3.56 -8.90
CA ALA A 15 -0.29 2.49 -9.88
C ALA A 15 -0.24 3.08 -11.30
N LYS A 16 0.55 2.48 -12.19
CA LYS A 16 0.66 2.93 -13.59
C LYS A 16 -0.56 2.57 -14.43
N THR A 17 -1.32 1.57 -13.99
CA THR A 17 -2.50 1.05 -14.67
C THR A 17 -3.64 0.90 -13.68
N PRO A 18 -4.90 0.84 -14.14
CA PRO A 18 -6.04 0.52 -13.28
C PRO A 18 -5.85 -0.83 -12.58
N PHE A 19 -6.47 -0.98 -11.42
CA PHE A 19 -6.57 -2.29 -10.80
C PHE A 19 -7.35 -3.26 -11.69
N PRO A 20 -7.02 -4.57 -11.66
CA PRO A 20 -7.82 -5.58 -12.36
C PRO A 20 -9.24 -5.63 -11.78
N ASN A 21 -10.19 -6.14 -12.58
CA ASN A 21 -11.52 -6.49 -12.08
C ASN A 21 -11.39 -7.48 -10.92
N GLY A 22 -12.24 -7.32 -9.90
CA GLY A 22 -12.17 -8.10 -8.67
C GLY A 22 -11.41 -7.40 -7.55
N ARG A 23 -10.74 -8.19 -6.69
CA ARG A 23 -10.12 -7.70 -5.45
C ARG A 23 -8.62 -7.47 -5.63
N THR A 24 -8.16 -6.28 -5.28
CA THR A 24 -6.74 -5.94 -5.16
C THR A 24 -6.42 -5.67 -3.70
N ARG A 25 -5.38 -6.32 -3.15
CA ARG A 25 -4.87 -6.05 -1.80
C ARG A 25 -3.56 -5.29 -1.90
N LEU A 26 -3.49 -4.13 -1.28
CA LEU A 26 -2.25 -3.40 -1.06
C LEU A 26 -1.84 -3.57 0.40
N ASN A 27 -0.61 -4.03 0.62
CA ASN A 27 -0.01 -4.11 1.94
C ASN A 27 1.16 -3.12 2.03
N CYS A 28 1.21 -2.39 3.12
CA CYS A 28 2.35 -1.58 3.53
C CYS A 28 2.93 -2.22 4.80
N THR A 29 4.17 -2.68 4.71
CA THR A 29 4.91 -3.25 5.83
C THR A 29 6.08 -2.34 6.13
N LEU A 30 6.19 -1.88 7.37
CA LEU A 30 7.23 -0.94 7.80
C LEU A 30 7.90 -1.44 9.08
N PRO A 31 9.20 -1.18 9.27
CA PRO A 31 9.87 -1.46 10.53
C PRO A 31 9.18 -0.68 11.67
N GLY A 32 8.93 -1.37 12.77
CA GLY A 32 8.46 -0.81 14.02
C GLY A 32 9.57 -0.84 15.09
N PRO A 33 9.29 -0.32 16.29
CA PRO A 33 10.21 -0.43 17.43
C PRO A 33 10.52 -1.89 17.78
N ASP A 34 11.65 -2.12 18.44
CA ASP A 34 12.02 -3.40 19.05
C ASP A 34 12.09 -4.58 18.05
N GLY A 35 12.51 -4.32 16.81
CA GLY A 35 12.60 -5.34 15.76
C GLY A 35 11.24 -5.88 15.28
N ARG A 36 10.13 -5.24 15.69
CA ARG A 36 8.78 -5.60 15.26
C ARG A 36 8.45 -4.96 13.92
N TRP A 37 7.34 -5.42 13.32
CA TRP A 37 6.84 -4.89 12.07
C TRP A 37 5.46 -4.27 12.25
N ARG A 38 5.23 -3.12 11.61
CA ARG A 38 3.91 -2.55 11.40
C ARG A 38 3.36 -3.04 10.08
N TRP A 39 2.09 -3.44 10.08
CA TRP A 39 1.41 -3.94 8.90
C TRP A 39 0.13 -3.14 8.70
N PHE A 40 -0.04 -2.60 7.50
CA PHE A 40 -1.27 -1.94 7.07
C PHE A 40 -1.73 -2.56 5.76
N GLY A 41 -2.86 -3.27 5.79
CA GLY A 41 -3.49 -3.85 4.61
C GLY A 41 -4.72 -3.07 4.21
N ARG A 42 -4.84 -2.73 2.93
CA ARG A 42 -6.04 -2.14 2.34
C ARG A 42 -6.52 -2.99 1.17
N GLN A 43 -7.79 -3.36 1.19
CA GLN A 43 -8.41 -4.05 0.07
C GLN A 43 -9.21 -3.05 -0.77
N PHE A 44 -9.07 -3.17 -2.07
CA PHE A 44 -9.81 -2.43 -3.09
C PHE A 44 -10.61 -3.44 -3.91
N TYR A 45 -11.82 -3.06 -4.29
CA TYR A 45 -12.68 -3.86 -5.15
C TYR A 45 -13.04 -3.04 -6.38
N LYS A 46 -12.71 -3.55 -7.57
CA LYS A 46 -13.14 -3.00 -8.84
C LYS A 46 -14.25 -3.91 -9.38
N PRO A 47 -15.49 -3.39 -9.53
CA PRO A 47 -16.58 -4.13 -10.16
C PRO A 47 -16.20 -4.56 -11.59
N PHE A 48 -16.90 -5.58 -12.08
CA PHE A 48 -16.66 -6.16 -13.39
C PHE A 48 -17.13 -5.26 -14.52
#